data_AF-A0A920HB86-F1
#
_entry.id   AF-A0A920HB86-F1
#
_cell.length_a   1.000
_cell.length_b   1.000
_cell.length_c   1.000
_cell.angle_alpha   90.00
_cell.angle_beta   90.00
_cell.angle_gamma   90.00
#
_symmetry.space_group_name_H-M   'P 1'
#
loop_
_entity.id
_entity.type
_entity.pdbx_description
1 polymer ?
#
loop_
_entity_poly.entity_id
_entity_poly.type
_entity_poly.pdbx_seq_one_letter_code
_entity_poly.pdbx_strand_id
1 'polypeptide(L)' 'MSKKFDFLINIVPVSIFKHSTLGLNKKALSLNLIFQSDSKTLEDKVVNPIIDGIIEVVSKI' A
#
# COMPACT_ATOMS: atom_id res chain seq x y z
N MET A 1 18.49 7.69 -7.75
CA MET A 1 17.04 7.53 -7.52
C MET A 1 16.82 6.15 -6.89
N SER A 2 16.14 6.05 -5.75
CA SER A 2 16.00 4.80 -5.00
C SER A 2 15.06 3.80 -5.71
N LYS A 3 15.57 2.60 -5.99
CA LYS A 3 14.91 1.45 -6.65
C LYS A 3 13.68 0.86 -5.91
N LYS A 4 13.09 1.57 -4.95
CA LYS A 4 12.20 0.95 -3.94
C LYS A 4 10.74 0.79 -4.37
N PHE A 5 10.33 1.37 -5.49
CA PHE A 5 8.95 1.33 -5.97
C PHE A 5 8.79 0.94 -7.44
N ASP A 6 9.85 0.39 -8.06
CA ASP A 6 9.87 0.08 -9.49
C ASP A 6 8.80 -0.94 -9.93
N PHE A 7 8.15 -1.61 -8.96
CA PHE A 7 7.11 -2.59 -9.22
C PHE A 7 5.68 -2.06 -9.05
N LEU A 8 5.46 -0.91 -8.41
CA LEU A 8 4.10 -0.39 -8.20
C LEU A 8 3.58 0.24 -9.49
N ILE A 9 2.67 -0.45 -10.17
CA ILE A 9 2.16 0.00 -11.48
C ILE A 9 0.80 0.67 -11.41
N ASN A 10 0.03 0.43 -10.34
CA ASN A 10 -1.27 1.06 -10.17
C ASN A 10 -1.73 1.12 -8.71
N ILE A 11 -2.56 2.12 -8.42
CA ILE A 11 -3.25 2.31 -7.14
C ILE A 11 -4.72 2.59 -7.44
N VAL A 12 -5.59 1.69 -7.00
CA VAL A 12 -7.04 1.83 -7.20
C VAL A 12 -7.71 2.09 -5.84
N PRO A 13 -8.33 3.26 -5.63
CA PRO A 13 -9.14 3.49 -4.45
C PRO A 13 -10.40 2.63 -4.53
N VAL A 14 -10.65 1.85 -3.48
CA VAL A 14 -11.79 0.91 -3.44
C VAL A 14 -12.94 1.51 -2.66
N SER A 15 -12.68 2.03 -1.47
CA SER A 15 -13.74 2.55 -0.60
C SER A 15 -13.21 3.53 0.44
N ILE A 16 -14.12 4.36 0.93
CA ILE A 16 -13.94 5.20 2.11
C ILE A 16 -15.04 4.82 3.10
N PHE A 17 -14.64 4.32 4.25
CA PHE A 17 -15.54 3.98 5.34
C PHE A 17 -15.39 4.97 6.49
N LYS A 18 -16.53 5.51 6.95
CA LYS A 18 -16.61 6.45 8.07
C LYS A 18 -17.62 5.92 9.07
N HIS A 19 -17.18 5.69 10.30
CA HIS A 19 -18.03 5.25 11.39
C HIS A 19 -17.41 5.64 12.72
N SER A 20 -18.25 5.85 13.75
CA SER A 20 -17.82 6.29 15.08
C SER A 20 -16.84 5.30 15.74
N THR A 21 -16.92 4.01 15.39
CA THR A 21 -16.00 2.97 15.88
C THR A 21 -14.55 3.15 15.44
N LEU A 22 -14.29 3.95 14.40
CA LEU A 22 -12.93 4.26 13.94
C LEU A 22 -12.25 5.37 14.76
N GLY A 23 -13.00 6.05 15.63
CA GLY A 23 -12.57 7.24 16.36
C GLY A 23 -13.06 8.55 15.73
N LEU A 24 -13.07 9.61 16.54
CA LEU A 24 -13.57 10.92 16.13
C LEU A 24 -12.73 11.48 14.95
N ASN A 25 -13.41 11.94 13.90
CA ASN A 25 -12.79 12.48 12.68
C ASN A 25 -11.85 11.50 11.93
N LYS A 26 -11.93 10.21 12.22
CA LYS A 26 -11.19 9.18 11.49
C LYS A 26 -12.03 8.60 10.34
N LYS A 27 -11.32 8.08 9.34
CA LYS A 27 -11.89 7.36 8.20
C LYS A 27 -10.96 6.23 7.83
N ALA A 28 -11.51 5.09 7.41
CA ALA A 28 -10.76 4.01 6.82
C ALA A 28 -10.80 4.19 5.29
N LEU A 29 -9.63 4.09 4.66
CA LEU A 29 -9.47 4.14 3.21
C LEU A 29 -8.96 2.77 2.77
N SER A 30 -9.68 2.12 1.86
CA SER A 30 -9.23 0.87 1.24
C SER A 30 -8.64 1.19 -0.13
N LEU A 31 -7.40 0.75 -0.35
CA LEU A 31 -6.66 0.91 -1.59
C LEU A 31 -6.21 -0.46 -2.08
N ASN A 32 -6.40 -0.74 -3.37
CA ASN A 32 -5.77 -1.87 -4.04
C ASN A 32 -4.48 -1.38 -4.69
N LEU A 33 -3.36 -1.96 -4.28
CA LEU A 33 -2.04 -1.70 -4.86
C LEU A 33 -1.69 -2.85 -5.79
N ILE A 34 -1.33 -2.54 -7.04
CA ILE A 34 -0.96 -3.54 -8.04
C ILE A 34 0.53 -3.47 -8.27
N PHE A 35 1.21 -4.58 -7.98
CA PHE A 35 2.65 -4.73 -8.18
C PHE A 35 2.95 -5.70 -9.31
N GLN A 36 3.86 -5.33 -10.22
CA GLN A 36 4.26 -6.14 -11.35
C GLN A 36 5.72 -5.89 -11.72
N SER A 37 6.39 -6.92 -12.24
CA SER A 37 7.68 -6.78 -12.92
C SER A 37 7.53 -7.20 -14.38
N ASP A 38 8.26 -6.51 -15.26
CA ASP A 38 8.25 -6.76 -16.71
C ASP A 38 8.95 -8.07 -17.11
N SER A 39 9.74 -8.66 -16.20
CA SER A 39 10.63 -9.78 -16.54
C SER A 39 10.33 -11.08 -15.79
N LYS A 40 9.64 -11.00 -14.63
CA LYS A 40 9.39 -12.18 -13.79
C LYS A 40 8.24 -11.97 -12.82
N THR A 41 7.71 -13.07 -12.31
CA THR A 41 6.82 -13.05 -11.15
C THR A 41 7.57 -12.56 -9.91
N LEU A 42 6.92 -11.73 -9.10
CA LEU A 42 7.46 -11.23 -7.85
C LEU A 42 7.30 -12.27 -6.75
N GLU A 43 8.40 -12.63 -6.09
CA GLU A 43 8.38 -13.48 -4.90
C GLU A 43 8.08 -12.65 -3.64
N ASP A 44 7.49 -13.29 -2.62
CA ASP A 44 7.14 -12.65 -1.35
C ASP A 44 8.32 -11.92 -0.69
N LYS A 45 9.53 -12.47 -0.79
CA LYS A 45 10.76 -11.85 -0.25
C LYS A 45 11.06 -10.47 -0.86
N VAL A 46 10.53 -10.19 -2.05
CA VAL A 46 10.64 -8.90 -2.74
C VAL A 46 9.46 -8.00 -2.38
N VAL A 47 8.25 -8.55 -2.25
CA VAL A 47 7.02 -7.80 -1.98
C VAL A 47 6.92 -7.35 -0.52
N ASN A 48 7.21 -8.23 0.44
CA ASN A 48 7.04 -7.96 1.87
C ASN A 48 7.78 -6.70 2.34
N PRO A 49 9.07 -6.47 1.98
CA PRO A 49 9.76 -5.24 2.36
C PRO A 49 9.14 -3.96 1.81
N ILE A 50 8.43 -4.04 0.68
CA ILE A 50 7.70 -2.89 0.09
C ILE A 50 6.46 -2.60 0.94
N ILE A 51 5.71 -3.64 1.32
CA ILE A 51 4.55 -3.52 2.21
C ILE A 51 4.96 -2.97 3.58
N ASP A 52 6.04 -3.49 4.16
CA ASP A 52 6.57 -3.01 5.44
C ASP A 52 6.93 -1.52 5.37
N GLY A 53 7.53 -1.07 4.26
CA GLY A 53 7.83 0.34 4.02
C GLY A 53 6.58 1.23 3.94
N ILE A 54 5.49 0.74 3.35
CA ILE A 54 4.21 1.46 3.29
C ILE A 54 3.60 1.57 4.69
N ILE A 55 3.59 0.47 5.45
CA ILE A 55 3.09 0.44 6.83
C ILE A 55 3.89 1.41 7.70
N GLU A 56 5.23 1.41 7.57
CA GLU A 56 6.11 2.31 8.33
C GLU A 56 5.79 3.79 8.06
N VAL A 57 5.58 4.17 6.80
CA VAL A 57 5.25 5.56 6.43
C VAL A 57 3.88 5.96 6.94
N VAL A 58 2.86 5.11 6.75
CA VAL A 58 1.48 5.42 7.17
C VAL A 58 1.35 5.46 8.69
N SER A 59 2.17 4.70 9.43
CA SER A 59 2.15 4.69 10.90
C SER A 59 2.77 5.92 11.55
N LYS A 60 3.46 6.77 10.78
CA LYS A 60 4.05 8.04 11.27
C LYS A 60 3.07 9.22 11.20
N ILE A 61 1.83 8.98 10.76
CA ILE A 61 0.79 9.99 10.51
C ILE A 61 -0.20 10.06 11.67
#